data_AF-A0A5N5XA53-F1
#
_entry.id   AF-A0A5N5XA53-F1
#
_cell.length_a   1.000
_cell.length_b   1.000
_cell.length_c   1.000
_cell.angle_alpha   90.00
_cell.angle_beta   90.00
_cell.angle_gamma   90.00
#
_symmetry.space_group_name_H-M   'P 1'
#
loop_
_entity.id
_entity.type
_entity.pdbx_description
1 polymer ?
#
loop_
_entity_poly.entity_id
_entity_poly.type
_entity_poly.pdbx_seq_one_letter_code
_entity_poly.pdbx_strand_id
1 'polypeptide(L)'
;MQASNEAKLVPEALISKFEISKLLRQDQSGRRIALLGTIEGKLGLLIAERAAFATESLKVLKAFHSAITRVNNLGDNDIYRWYLASLGTDGEGQQSADLKLNLIWPCTEQHIKKYSDQVLRMVTETPEIYRNYIRPYMSAKREEGRLNWVFNILEGRTEQEDVILRDKGHGPEDGFLMLPDLNWDRKTMSSLHLLALVERRDIWSLRDLKKKHIPWLRYLRQRLLEGTVNMYPDLEQDQLKLYVHYQPTYYHFHVHIVNVMLEAGATQATGKAFGLENIISQLETISGDGETSMADVSLSYFLGEASELWTGIYEPLKRGVKQLQN
;
A
#
# COMPACT_ATOMS: atom_id res chain seq x y z
N MET A 1 -17.77 -25.59 32.68
CA MET A 1 -17.79 -24.20 32.17
C MET A 1 -16.61 -23.46 32.76
N GLN A 2 -15.52 -23.33 32.00
CA GLN A 2 -14.46 -22.36 32.28
C GLN A 2 -14.19 -21.67 30.96
N ALA A 3 -14.79 -20.49 30.78
CA ALA A 3 -14.42 -19.60 29.70
C ALA A 3 -13.09 -18.96 30.12
N SER A 4 -12.01 -19.34 29.43
CA SER A 4 -10.72 -18.67 29.53
C SER A 4 -10.87 -17.25 29.00
N ASN A 5 -10.86 -16.28 29.92
CA ASN A 5 -10.67 -14.87 29.61
C ASN A 5 -9.21 -14.69 29.16
N GLU A 6 -8.95 -14.83 27.85
CA GLU A 6 -7.72 -14.31 27.26
C GLU A 6 -7.77 -12.78 27.35
N ALA A 7 -7.06 -12.21 28.32
CA ALA A 7 -6.86 -10.77 28.41
C ALA A 7 -6.17 -10.31 27.12
N LYS A 8 -6.90 -9.54 26.29
CA LYS A 8 -6.33 -8.89 25.10
C LYS A 8 -5.11 -8.09 25.52
N LEU A 9 -3.93 -8.51 25.05
CA LEU A 9 -2.69 -7.78 25.25
C LEU A 9 -2.83 -6.36 24.67
N VAL A 10 -2.41 -5.38 25.45
CA VAL A 10 -2.34 -3.98 25.02
C VAL A 10 -1.34 -3.90 23.85
N PRO A 11 -1.70 -3.33 22.68
CA PRO A 11 -0.86 -3.36 21.48
C PRO A 11 0.57 -2.84 21.70
N GLU A 12 0.72 -1.79 22.51
CA GLU A 12 2.03 -1.21 22.84
C GLU A 12 2.94 -2.20 23.57
N ALA A 13 2.38 -3.09 24.40
CA ALA A 13 3.16 -4.10 25.13
C ALA A 13 3.72 -5.20 24.22
N LEU A 14 3.22 -5.34 22.99
CA LEU A 14 3.76 -6.32 22.03
C LEU A 14 5.12 -5.88 21.50
N ILE A 15 5.36 -4.57 21.40
CA ILE A 15 6.61 -4.02 20.86
C ILE A 15 7.80 -4.32 21.79
N SER A 16 7.61 -4.18 23.11
CA SER A 16 8.67 -4.46 24.08
C SER A 16 8.99 -5.95 24.22
N LYS A 17 8.07 -6.83 23.83
CA LYS A 17 8.25 -8.29 23.81
C LYS A 17 8.85 -8.82 22.50
N PHE A 18 9.08 -7.97 21.50
CA PHE A 18 9.55 -8.41 20.20
C PHE A 18 11.04 -8.75 20.23
N GLU A 19 11.36 -10.03 20.06
CA GLU A 19 12.74 -10.52 20.03
C GLU A 19 13.22 -10.57 18.57
N ILE A 20 14.13 -9.67 18.21
CA ILE A 20 14.65 -9.57 16.84
C ILE A 20 15.54 -10.79 16.53
N SER A 21 15.26 -11.44 15.40
CA SER A 21 16.06 -12.57 14.89
C SER A 21 16.88 -12.19 13.66
N LYS A 22 16.31 -11.43 12.72
CA LYS A 22 16.95 -11.15 11.42
C LYS A 22 16.43 -9.85 10.78
N LEU A 23 17.32 -9.10 10.14
CA LEU A 23 16.94 -8.05 9.17
C LEU A 23 16.48 -8.69 7.87
N LEU A 24 15.24 -8.40 7.45
CA LEU A 24 14.69 -8.90 6.20
C LEU A 24 15.00 -8.00 5.01
N ARG A 25 14.92 -6.68 5.22
CA ARG A 25 15.08 -5.67 4.16
C ARG A 25 15.36 -4.29 4.74
N GLN A 26 16.12 -3.50 3.99
CA GLN A 26 16.22 -2.05 4.15
C GLN A 26 15.86 -1.35 2.83
N ASP A 27 14.95 -0.39 2.86
CA ASP A 27 14.53 0.36 1.67
C ASP A 27 14.19 1.83 1.99
N GLN A 28 13.52 2.54 1.06
CA GLN A 28 13.25 3.98 1.12
C GLN A 28 14.52 4.80 1.46
N SER A 29 15.59 4.56 0.70
CA SER A 29 16.89 5.23 0.91
C SER A 29 17.45 5.04 2.33
N GLY A 30 17.16 3.89 2.94
CA GLY A 30 17.65 3.52 4.27
C GLY A 30 16.77 3.98 5.43
N ARG A 31 15.64 4.66 5.16
CA ARG A 31 14.74 5.22 6.17
C ARG A 31 13.72 4.22 6.70
N ARG A 32 13.62 3.04 6.09
CA ARG A 32 12.75 1.95 6.56
C ARG A 32 13.46 0.62 6.58
N ILE A 33 13.17 -0.16 7.62
CA ILE A 33 13.66 -1.52 7.82
C ILE A 33 12.50 -2.45 8.15
N ALA A 34 12.61 -3.70 7.68
CA ALA A 34 11.72 -4.79 8.07
C ALA A 34 12.52 -5.85 8.84
N LEU A 35 12.06 -6.18 10.04
CA LEU A 35 12.72 -7.09 10.98
C LEU A 35 11.83 -8.32 11.20
N LEU A 36 12.44 -9.51 11.14
CA LEU A 36 11.82 -10.76 11.56
C LEU A 36 12.22 -11.04 13.00
N GLY A 37 11.26 -11.49 13.79
CA GLY A 37 11.46 -11.85 15.18
C GLY A 37 10.37 -12.76 15.70
N THR A 38 10.30 -12.86 17.02
CA THR A 38 9.27 -13.64 17.72
C THR A 38 8.68 -12.85 18.88
N ILE A 39 7.40 -13.08 19.16
CA ILE A 39 6.75 -12.69 20.42
C ILE A 39 6.12 -13.96 20.98
N GLU A 40 6.51 -14.33 22.20
CA GLU A 40 5.98 -15.51 22.91
C GLU A 40 6.05 -16.79 22.06
N GLY A 41 7.17 -17.00 21.37
CA GLY A 41 7.44 -18.17 20.53
C GLY A 41 6.72 -18.19 19.17
N LYS A 42 5.88 -17.19 18.85
CA LYS A 42 5.22 -17.04 17.54
C LYS A 42 5.96 -16.02 16.69
N LEU A 43 6.11 -16.31 15.40
CA LEU A 43 6.77 -15.42 14.44
C LEU A 43 6.04 -14.08 14.33
N GLY A 44 6.80 -13.00 14.31
CA GLY A 44 6.32 -11.63 14.12
C GLY A 44 7.22 -10.86 13.16
N LEU A 45 6.65 -9.84 12.53
CA LEU A 45 7.37 -8.96 11.63
C LEU A 45 7.17 -7.51 12.06
N LEU A 46 8.26 -6.83 12.38
CA LEU A 46 8.26 -5.42 12.80
C LEU A 46 8.86 -4.58 11.68
N ILE A 47 8.10 -3.60 11.21
CA ILE A 47 8.55 -2.62 10.22
C ILE A 47 8.72 -1.29 10.96
N ALA A 48 9.91 -0.71 10.86
CA ALA A 48 10.22 0.59 11.44
C ALA A 48 10.60 1.56 10.33
N GLU A 49 9.97 2.73 10.33
CA GLU A 49 10.19 3.81 9.36
C GLU A 49 10.47 5.12 10.10
N ARG A 50 11.43 5.91 9.62
CA ARG A 50 11.67 7.27 10.13
C ARG A 50 10.44 8.12 9.85
N ALA A 51 9.92 8.77 10.90
CA ALA A 51 8.81 9.70 10.75
C ALA A 51 9.25 10.95 9.96
N ALA A 52 8.29 11.60 9.32
CA ALA A 52 8.50 12.90 8.69
C ALA A 52 8.80 13.95 9.78
N PHE A 53 9.54 15.00 9.40
CA PHE A 53 9.72 16.15 10.27
C PHE A 53 8.39 16.87 10.48
N ALA A 54 8.11 17.23 11.73
CA ALA A 54 6.96 18.04 12.09
C ALA A 54 7.21 19.51 11.65
N THR A 55 6.35 20.04 10.79
CA THR A 55 6.53 21.37 10.17
C THR A 55 5.33 22.30 10.35
N GLU A 56 4.44 22.00 11.30
CA GLU A 56 3.13 22.65 11.43
C GLU A 56 3.23 24.10 11.95
N SER A 57 4.31 24.43 12.67
CA SER A 57 4.51 25.79 13.16
C SER A 57 5.97 26.14 13.37
N LEU A 58 6.25 27.45 13.38
CA LEU A 58 7.58 27.97 13.72
C LEU A 58 8.03 27.55 15.14
N LYS A 59 7.09 27.34 16.06
CA LYS A 59 7.39 26.86 17.42
C LYS A 59 7.97 25.43 17.36
N VAL A 60 7.35 24.55 16.57
CA VAL A 60 7.81 23.17 16.38
C VAL A 60 9.19 23.15 15.70
N LEU A 61 9.39 23.97 14.66
CA LEU A 61 10.69 24.05 13.99
C LEU A 61 11.81 24.56 14.92
N LYS A 62 11.51 25.52 15.80
CA LYS A 62 12.46 25.99 16.82
C LYS A 62 12.76 24.91 17.86
N ALA A 63 11.74 24.16 18.31
CA ALA A 63 11.94 23.03 19.22
C ALA A 63 12.80 21.94 18.57
N PHE A 64 12.53 21.58 17.31
CA PHE A 64 13.37 20.67 16.54
C PHE A 64 14.83 21.13 16.51
N HIS A 65 15.08 22.39 16.18
CA HIS A 65 16.43 22.94 16.14
C HIS A 65 17.13 22.88 17.50
N SER A 66 16.43 23.21 18.60
CA SER A 66 16.95 23.11 19.96
C SER A 66 17.26 21.67 20.38
N ALA A 67 16.50 20.69 19.87
CA ALA A 67 16.70 19.28 20.15
C ALA A 67 17.87 18.65 19.37
N ILE A 68 18.50 19.36 18.42
CA ILE A 68 19.66 18.85 17.67
C ILE A 68 20.85 18.70 18.62
N THR A 69 21.32 17.47 18.78
CA THR A 69 22.47 17.11 19.63
C THR A 69 23.45 16.23 18.85
N ARG A 70 24.67 16.05 19.39
CA ARG A 70 25.70 15.17 18.81
C ARG A 70 25.98 15.44 17.31
N VAL A 71 26.26 16.69 16.98
CA VAL A 71 26.55 17.13 15.60
C VAL A 71 27.98 16.76 15.22
N ASN A 72 28.14 15.96 14.17
CA ASN A 72 29.42 15.56 13.59
C ASN A 72 29.52 16.06 12.15
N ASN A 73 30.53 16.86 11.83
CA ASN A 73 30.76 17.34 10.47
C ASN A 73 31.30 16.22 9.58
N LEU A 74 30.79 16.13 8.36
CA LEU A 74 31.24 15.21 7.32
C LEU A 74 32.07 15.91 6.24
N GLY A 75 31.89 17.22 6.06
CA GLY A 75 32.68 18.05 5.16
C GLY A 75 32.29 19.52 5.17
N ASP A 76 33.20 20.35 4.64
CA ASP A 76 33.11 21.81 4.58
C ASP A 76 33.77 22.29 3.27
N ASN A 77 33.00 22.99 2.44
CA ASN A 77 33.49 23.60 1.22
C ASN A 77 32.75 24.93 0.96
N ASP A 78 33.48 26.05 1.12
CA ASP A 78 32.97 27.42 0.96
C ASP A 78 31.74 27.70 1.86
N ILE A 79 30.55 27.79 1.27
CA ILE A 79 29.29 27.99 1.98
C ILE A 79 28.55 26.67 2.30
N TYR A 80 29.02 25.52 1.81
CA TYR A 80 28.37 24.23 1.96
C TYR A 80 29.01 23.40 3.07
N ARG A 81 28.21 23.00 4.08
CA ARG A 81 28.62 22.13 5.18
C ARG A 81 27.58 21.06 5.38
N TRP A 82 27.99 19.81 5.55
CA TRP A 82 27.07 18.69 5.79
C TRP A 82 27.48 17.90 7.02
N TYR A 83 26.49 17.45 7.78
CA TYR A 83 26.67 16.90 9.12
C TYR A 83 25.81 15.64 9.31
N LEU A 84 26.19 14.81 10.28
CA LEU A 84 25.30 13.87 10.95
C LEU A 84 24.94 14.44 12.31
N ALA A 85 23.69 14.29 12.73
CA ALA A 85 23.25 14.74 14.05
C ALA A 85 22.25 13.74 14.65
N SER A 86 22.04 13.84 15.96
CA SER A 86 21.03 13.10 16.71
C SER A 86 19.97 14.07 17.25
N LEU A 87 18.77 13.57 17.53
CA LEU A 87 17.77 14.33 18.28
C LEU A 87 17.84 13.93 19.75
N GLY A 88 17.88 14.93 20.63
CA GLY A 88 17.81 14.76 22.09
C GLY A 88 16.37 14.75 22.58
N THR A 89 16.16 14.29 23.82
CA THR A 89 14.88 14.40 24.52
C THR A 89 14.81 15.77 25.23
N ASP A 90 14.03 16.71 24.73
CA ASP A 90 13.76 17.94 25.48
C ASP A 90 12.78 17.61 26.63
N GLY A 91 13.11 18.05 27.84
CA GLY A 91 12.35 17.79 29.08
C GLY A 91 10.97 18.43 29.14
N GLU A 92 10.53 19.15 28.10
CA GLU A 92 9.25 19.85 28.02
C GLU A 92 8.36 19.30 26.88
N GLY A 93 7.84 18.10 27.10
CA GLY A 93 6.40 17.82 26.96
C GLY A 93 5.77 17.62 25.59
N GLN A 94 6.42 17.86 24.45
CA GLN A 94 5.81 17.53 23.14
C GLN A 94 6.84 17.23 22.06
N GLN A 95 7.45 16.05 22.16
CA GLN A 95 8.25 15.51 21.07
C GLN A 95 7.33 14.90 20.00
N SER A 96 7.56 15.26 18.75
CA SER A 96 7.07 14.49 17.61
C SER A 96 7.70 13.09 17.64
N ALA A 97 6.91 12.06 17.35
CA ALA A 97 7.45 10.70 17.28
C ALA A 97 8.47 10.58 16.13
N ASP A 98 9.67 10.06 16.41
CA ASP A 98 10.75 9.90 15.40
C ASP A 98 10.56 8.66 14.49
N LEU A 99 9.70 7.74 14.91
CA LEU A 99 9.51 6.44 14.26
C LEU A 99 8.02 6.12 14.11
N LYS A 100 7.68 5.55 12.96
CA LYS A 100 6.42 4.85 12.72
C LYS A 100 6.69 3.35 12.74
N LEU A 101 5.91 2.60 13.51
CA LEU A 101 6.03 1.15 13.64
C LEU A 101 4.78 0.45 13.11
N ASN A 102 4.98 -0.62 12.33
CA ASN A 102 3.93 -1.56 11.97
C ASN A 102 4.33 -2.96 12.43
N LEU A 103 3.46 -3.63 13.19
CA LEU A 103 3.69 -4.99 13.66
C LEU A 103 2.68 -5.94 13.00
N ILE A 104 3.19 -6.98 12.35
CA ILE A 104 2.39 -8.11 11.86
C ILE A 104 2.68 -9.30 12.79
N TRP A 105 1.71 -9.66 13.61
CA TRP A 105 1.85 -10.78 14.55
C TRP A 105 0.50 -11.46 14.83
N PRO A 106 0.42 -12.80 14.76
CA PRO A 106 1.43 -13.70 14.19
C PRO A 106 1.61 -13.49 12.67
N CYS A 107 2.85 -13.48 12.18
CA CYS A 107 3.12 -13.39 10.74
C CYS A 107 3.19 -14.80 10.10
N THR A 108 3.05 -14.87 8.77
CA THR A 108 3.09 -16.11 7.99
C THR A 108 4.35 -16.11 7.14
N GLU A 109 4.74 -17.26 6.59
CA GLU A 109 5.86 -17.33 5.63
C GLU A 109 5.67 -16.39 4.43
N GLN A 110 4.43 -16.15 4.02
CA GLN A 110 4.16 -15.24 2.92
C GLN A 110 4.45 -13.79 3.28
N HIS A 111 4.16 -13.36 4.52
CA HIS A 111 4.59 -12.06 5.01
C HIS A 111 6.12 -11.96 4.99
N ILE A 112 6.82 -12.99 5.47
CA ILE A 112 8.29 -13.01 5.48
C ILE A 112 8.85 -12.88 4.06
N LYS A 113 8.35 -13.67 3.10
CA LYS A 113 8.77 -13.60 1.69
C LYS A 113 8.50 -12.23 1.07
N LYS A 114 7.37 -11.59 1.39
CA LYS A 114 7.00 -10.26 0.88
C LYS A 114 7.97 -9.16 1.34
N TYR A 115 8.39 -9.21 2.60
CA TYR A 115 9.23 -8.18 3.21
C TYR A 115 10.72 -8.52 3.24
N SER A 116 11.10 -9.69 2.74
CA SER A 116 12.51 -10.05 2.52
C SER A 116 13.06 -9.39 1.25
N ASP A 117 14.34 -9.02 1.31
CA ASP A 117 15.09 -8.63 0.13
C ASP A 117 15.08 -9.76 -0.91
N GLN A 118 14.80 -9.36 -2.14
CA GLN A 118 14.71 -10.27 -3.27
C GLN A 118 14.97 -9.51 -4.56
N VAL A 119 15.50 -10.21 -5.57
CA VAL A 119 15.65 -9.66 -6.91
C VAL A 119 14.25 -9.41 -7.49
N LEU A 120 14.09 -8.25 -8.13
CA LEU A 120 12.88 -7.92 -8.90
C LEU A 120 13.08 -8.28 -10.37
N ARG A 121 12.01 -8.75 -11.00
CA ARG A 121 11.96 -9.17 -12.39
C ARG A 121 10.80 -8.48 -13.08
N MET A 122 11.08 -7.79 -14.19
CA MET A 122 10.04 -7.31 -15.09
C MET A 122 9.50 -8.48 -15.92
N VAL A 123 8.18 -8.59 -15.99
CA VAL A 123 7.46 -9.58 -16.80
C VAL A 123 6.48 -8.88 -17.73
N THR A 124 6.16 -9.51 -18.85
CA THR A 124 5.09 -9.07 -19.76
C THR A 124 4.03 -10.16 -19.81
N GLU A 125 2.87 -9.86 -19.22
CA GLU A 125 1.73 -10.75 -19.16
C GLU A 125 0.83 -10.54 -20.38
N THR A 126 0.79 -11.52 -21.27
CA THR A 126 -0.13 -11.54 -22.41
C THR A 126 -1.54 -11.94 -21.98
N PRO A 127 -2.57 -11.69 -22.82
CA PRO A 127 -3.93 -12.18 -22.57
C PRO A 127 -4.02 -13.70 -22.34
N GLU A 128 -3.16 -14.46 -23.02
CA GLU A 128 -3.06 -15.92 -22.86
C GLU A 128 -2.50 -16.29 -21.48
N ILE A 129 -1.41 -15.64 -21.05
CA ILE A 129 -0.83 -15.89 -19.72
C ILE A 129 -1.85 -15.53 -18.64
N TYR A 130 -2.54 -14.38 -18.80
CA TYR A 130 -3.58 -13.96 -17.87
C TYR A 130 -4.67 -15.03 -17.73
N ARG A 131 -5.25 -15.46 -18.85
CA ARG A 131 -6.36 -16.41 -18.88
C ARG A 131 -5.98 -17.78 -18.33
N ASN A 132 -4.81 -18.29 -18.71
CA ASN A 132 -4.42 -19.67 -18.44
C ASN A 132 -3.76 -19.86 -17.08
N TYR A 133 -3.14 -18.83 -16.50
CA TYR A 133 -2.36 -18.97 -15.26
C TYR A 133 -2.76 -17.96 -14.18
N ILE A 134 -2.87 -16.68 -14.53
CA ILE A 134 -3.07 -15.60 -13.54
C ILE A 134 -4.50 -15.58 -13.02
N ARG A 135 -5.50 -15.70 -13.89
CA ARG A 135 -6.92 -15.74 -13.50
C ARG A 135 -7.24 -16.95 -12.61
N PRO A 136 -6.77 -18.19 -12.91
CA PRO A 136 -6.87 -19.30 -11.98
C PRO A 136 -6.21 -19.02 -10.62
N TYR A 137 -4.97 -18.46 -10.62
CA TYR A 137 -4.30 -18.07 -9.39
C TYR A 137 -5.10 -17.05 -8.57
N MET A 138 -5.69 -16.04 -9.21
CA MET A 138 -6.55 -15.05 -8.56
C MET A 138 -7.79 -15.70 -7.92
N SER A 139 -8.43 -16.66 -8.61
CA SER A 139 -9.58 -17.38 -8.07
C SER A 139 -9.21 -18.15 -6.80
N ALA A 140 -8.15 -18.96 -6.86
CA ALA A 140 -7.65 -19.72 -5.73
C ALA A 140 -7.34 -18.81 -4.53
N LYS A 141 -6.68 -17.67 -4.75
CA LYS A 141 -6.37 -16.71 -3.68
C LYS A 141 -7.58 -16.05 -3.04
N ARG A 142 -8.68 -15.89 -3.79
CA ARG A 142 -9.93 -15.36 -3.24
C ARG A 142 -10.68 -16.43 -2.44
N GLU A 143 -10.68 -17.68 -2.93
CA GLU A 143 -11.30 -18.82 -2.26
C GLU A 143 -10.63 -19.15 -0.91
N GLU A 144 -9.32 -18.90 -0.77
CA GLU A 144 -8.57 -19.02 0.49
C GLU A 144 -9.03 -18.04 1.61
N GLY A 145 -10.02 -17.17 1.37
CA GLY A 145 -10.62 -16.32 2.42
C GLY A 145 -9.79 -15.09 2.83
N ARG A 146 -8.80 -14.70 2.02
CA ARG A 146 -7.85 -13.61 2.33
C ARG A 146 -8.45 -12.19 2.27
N LEU A 147 -9.71 -12.06 1.86
CA LEU A 147 -10.41 -10.78 1.70
C LEU A 147 -11.34 -10.45 2.87
N ASN A 148 -11.39 -11.29 3.92
CA ASN A 148 -12.30 -11.07 5.05
C ASN A 148 -12.13 -9.70 5.69
N TRP A 149 -10.90 -9.18 5.79
CA TRP A 149 -10.66 -7.84 6.32
C TRP A 149 -11.30 -6.74 5.47
N VAL A 150 -11.22 -6.84 4.13
CA VAL A 150 -11.88 -5.89 3.20
C VAL A 150 -13.39 -5.90 3.42
N PHE A 151 -13.97 -7.10 3.48
CA PHE A 151 -15.41 -7.25 3.65
C PHE A 151 -15.89 -6.79 5.02
N ASN A 152 -15.09 -6.96 6.07
CA ASN A 152 -15.42 -6.43 7.39
C ASN A 152 -15.51 -4.89 7.38
N ILE A 153 -14.64 -4.19 6.64
CA ILE A 153 -14.71 -2.72 6.51
C ILE A 153 -15.93 -2.32 5.66
N LEU A 154 -16.12 -2.97 4.50
CA LEU A 154 -17.26 -2.69 3.61
C LEU A 154 -18.61 -2.92 4.30
N GLU A 155 -18.74 -4.00 5.08
CA GLU A 155 -19.98 -4.40 5.77
C GLU A 155 -20.21 -3.67 7.11
N GLY A 156 -19.33 -2.73 7.49
CA GLY A 156 -19.55 -1.91 8.67
C GLY A 156 -19.06 -2.52 9.99
N ARG A 157 -18.26 -3.60 9.95
CA ARG A 157 -17.88 -4.37 11.14
C ARG A 157 -16.60 -3.88 11.81
N THR A 158 -15.68 -3.28 11.06
CA THR A 158 -14.36 -2.81 11.56
C THR A 158 -13.99 -1.47 10.93
N GLU A 159 -13.15 -0.68 11.61
CA GLU A 159 -12.54 0.59 11.10
C GLU A 159 -13.56 1.63 10.62
N GLN A 160 -14.78 1.67 11.19
CA GLN A 160 -15.81 2.60 10.74
C GLN A 160 -15.54 4.04 11.16
N GLU A 161 -14.85 4.20 12.28
CA GLU A 161 -14.32 5.46 12.80
C GLU A 161 -13.27 6.09 11.88
N ASP A 162 -12.61 5.29 11.04
CA ASP A 162 -11.55 5.73 10.14
C ASP A 162 -12.06 6.04 8.72
N VAL A 163 -13.32 5.72 8.42
CA VAL A 163 -13.93 5.99 7.11
C VAL A 163 -14.17 7.49 6.96
N ILE A 164 -13.51 8.09 5.96
CA ILE A 164 -13.64 9.52 5.62
C ILE A 164 -14.89 9.79 4.79
N LEU A 165 -15.18 8.89 3.86
CA LEU A 165 -16.33 8.99 2.96
C LEU A 165 -16.89 7.60 2.70
N ARG A 166 -18.22 7.50 2.73
CA ARG A 166 -18.95 6.37 2.19
C ARG A 166 -19.97 6.90 1.19
N ASP A 167 -19.77 6.60 -0.09
CA ASP A 167 -20.66 7.00 -1.17
C ASP A 167 -21.42 5.76 -1.64
N LYS A 168 -22.76 5.82 -1.62
CA LYS A 168 -23.62 4.70 -2.05
C LYS A 168 -23.84 4.70 -3.56
N GLY A 169 -23.41 5.75 -4.27
CA GLY A 169 -23.71 5.96 -5.68
C GLY A 169 -25.18 5.77 -6.01
N HIS A 170 -25.45 5.13 -7.15
CA HIS A 170 -26.80 4.76 -7.57
C HIS A 170 -27.19 3.33 -7.12
N GLY A 171 -26.35 2.69 -6.29
CA GLY A 171 -26.52 1.33 -5.82
C GLY A 171 -25.17 0.63 -5.55
N PRO A 172 -25.21 -0.64 -5.12
CA PRO A 172 -23.99 -1.37 -4.71
C PRO A 172 -22.91 -1.50 -5.79
N GLU A 173 -23.28 -1.42 -7.07
CA GLU A 173 -22.35 -1.48 -8.19
C GLU A 173 -21.49 -0.20 -8.34
N ASP A 174 -22.01 0.93 -7.85
CA ASP A 174 -21.35 2.24 -7.88
C ASP A 174 -20.75 2.63 -6.52
N GLY A 175 -21.22 1.99 -5.45
CA GLY A 175 -20.83 2.30 -4.08
C GLY A 175 -19.35 2.07 -3.80
N PHE A 176 -18.79 2.90 -2.92
CA PHE A 176 -17.43 2.76 -2.42
C PHE A 176 -17.28 3.46 -1.05
N LEU A 177 -16.19 3.16 -0.37
CA LEU A 177 -15.74 3.92 0.79
C LEU A 177 -14.28 4.32 0.66
N MET A 178 -13.87 5.35 1.39
CA MET A 178 -12.52 5.88 1.41
C MET A 178 -12.03 5.99 2.85
N LEU A 179 -10.80 5.54 3.09
CA LEU A 179 -10.16 5.53 4.41
C LEU A 179 -8.65 5.84 4.28
N PRO A 180 -7.98 6.30 5.35
CA PRO A 180 -6.54 6.43 5.40
C PRO A 180 -5.82 5.10 5.11
N ASP A 181 -4.79 5.13 4.27
CA ASP A 181 -3.90 3.98 4.10
C ASP A 181 -3.03 3.80 5.36
N LEU A 182 -2.71 2.55 5.70
CA LEU A 182 -1.84 2.19 6.82
C LEU A 182 -0.50 2.95 6.79
N ASN A 183 0.01 3.30 5.61
CA ASN A 183 1.30 3.97 5.45
C ASN A 183 1.24 5.48 5.72
N TRP A 184 0.06 6.11 5.80
CA TRP A 184 -0.05 7.53 6.13
C TRP A 184 -0.06 7.79 7.65
N ASP A 185 0.50 8.92 8.09
CA ASP A 185 0.50 9.35 9.50
C ASP A 185 -0.77 10.11 9.91
N ARG A 186 -1.67 10.36 8.94
CA ARG A 186 -2.92 11.11 9.09
C ARG A 186 -2.74 12.58 9.50
N LYS A 187 -1.53 13.12 9.36
CA LYS A 187 -1.18 14.50 9.74
C LYS A 187 -0.50 15.26 8.62
N THR A 188 0.53 14.66 8.02
CA THR A 188 1.38 15.31 7.03
C THR A 188 0.71 15.26 5.66
N MET A 189 0.07 16.36 5.24
CA MET A 189 -0.73 16.42 3.99
C MET A 189 0.09 16.17 2.72
N SER A 190 1.35 16.58 2.69
CA SER A 190 2.26 16.27 1.57
C SER A 190 2.50 14.77 1.41
N SER A 191 2.27 13.98 2.47
CA SER A 191 2.34 12.52 2.46
C SER A 191 0.96 11.85 2.43
N LEU A 192 -0.12 12.60 2.18
CA LEU A 192 -1.48 12.06 2.14
C LEU A 192 -1.54 10.84 1.23
N HIS A 193 -2.08 9.77 1.80
CA HIS A 193 -2.32 8.50 1.10
C HIS A 193 -3.61 7.89 1.67
N LEU A 194 -4.64 7.88 0.83
CA LEU A 194 -5.93 7.26 1.09
C LEU A 194 -6.10 6.03 0.20
N LEU A 195 -7.02 5.17 0.61
CA LEU A 195 -7.42 3.98 -0.10
C LEU A 195 -8.93 4.02 -0.32
N ALA A 196 -9.36 3.80 -1.55
CA ALA A 196 -10.76 3.61 -1.88
C ALA A 196 -11.07 2.13 -2.12
N LEU A 197 -12.06 1.61 -1.39
CA LEU A 197 -12.56 0.25 -1.52
C LEU A 197 -13.96 0.30 -2.14
N VAL A 198 -14.11 -0.30 -3.32
CA VAL A 198 -15.41 -0.38 -4.01
C VAL A 198 -16.31 -1.43 -3.35
N GLU A 199 -17.62 -1.21 -3.32
CA GLU A 199 -18.58 -2.15 -2.73
C GLU A 199 -18.85 -3.36 -3.64
N ARG A 200 -18.83 -3.16 -4.96
CA ARG A 200 -18.92 -4.24 -5.95
C ARG A 200 -17.81 -5.28 -5.77
N ARG A 201 -18.12 -6.55 -6.01
CA ARG A 201 -17.22 -7.70 -5.71
C ARG A 201 -16.74 -8.47 -6.93
N ASP A 202 -17.23 -8.09 -8.11
CA ASP A 202 -16.98 -8.73 -9.40
C ASP A 202 -15.69 -8.25 -10.09
N ILE A 203 -15.14 -7.11 -9.67
CA ILE A 203 -13.87 -6.56 -10.19
C ILE A 203 -12.74 -6.89 -9.21
N TRP A 204 -11.85 -7.80 -9.59
CA TRP A 204 -10.78 -8.32 -8.72
C TRP A 204 -9.47 -7.56 -8.91
N SER A 205 -9.25 -7.04 -10.10
CA SER A 205 -8.10 -6.21 -10.47
C SER A 205 -8.43 -5.35 -11.69
N LEU A 206 -7.46 -4.57 -12.17
CA LEU A 206 -7.63 -3.79 -13.38
C LEU A 206 -7.99 -4.64 -14.62
N ARG A 207 -7.68 -5.94 -14.63
CA ARG A 207 -8.00 -6.87 -15.74
C ARG A 207 -9.51 -7.06 -15.96
N ASP A 208 -10.32 -6.88 -14.93
CA ASP A 208 -11.78 -7.01 -15.01
C ASP A 208 -12.46 -5.73 -15.53
N LEU A 209 -11.69 -4.66 -15.72
CA LEU A 209 -12.21 -3.42 -16.29
C LEU A 209 -12.49 -3.58 -17.77
N LYS A 210 -13.68 -3.13 -18.17
CA LYS A 210 -14.23 -3.24 -19.51
C LYS A 210 -14.66 -1.87 -20.00
N LYS A 211 -14.84 -1.73 -21.31
CA LYS A 211 -15.39 -0.51 -21.93
C LYS A 211 -16.71 -0.06 -21.30
N LYS A 212 -17.63 -0.99 -21.02
CA LYS A 212 -18.90 -0.66 -20.34
C LYS A 212 -18.73 -0.05 -18.95
N HIS A 213 -17.57 -0.23 -18.30
CA HIS A 213 -17.28 0.32 -16.97
C HIS A 213 -16.76 1.77 -17.04
N ILE A 214 -16.50 2.35 -18.22
CA ILE A 214 -15.98 3.72 -18.35
C ILE A 214 -16.87 4.77 -17.64
N PRO A 215 -18.21 4.78 -17.77
CA PRO A 215 -19.05 5.73 -17.04
C PRO A 215 -18.88 5.64 -15.52
N TRP A 216 -18.83 4.42 -14.99
CA TRP A 216 -18.59 4.16 -13.56
C TRP A 216 -17.19 4.60 -13.13
N LEU A 217 -16.14 4.32 -13.92
CA LEU A 217 -14.77 4.75 -13.60
C LEU A 217 -14.64 6.28 -13.56
N ARG A 218 -15.30 7.00 -14.48
CA ARG A 218 -15.34 8.47 -14.48
C ARG A 218 -16.09 9.02 -13.26
N TYR A 219 -17.22 8.40 -12.91
CA TYR A 219 -17.97 8.73 -11.69
C TYR A 219 -17.10 8.50 -10.44
N LEU A 220 -16.53 7.31 -10.27
CA LEU A 220 -15.66 6.96 -9.15
C LEU A 220 -14.50 7.95 -9.03
N ARG A 221 -13.78 8.21 -10.13
CA ARG A 221 -12.68 9.21 -10.18
C ARG A 221 -13.14 10.57 -9.65
N GLN A 222 -14.24 11.10 -10.17
CA GLN A 222 -14.74 12.41 -9.79
C GLN A 222 -15.11 12.47 -8.30
N ARG A 223 -15.81 11.45 -7.81
CA ARG A 223 -16.25 11.37 -6.41
C ARG A 223 -15.10 11.18 -5.43
N LEU A 224 -14.04 10.47 -5.83
CA LEU A 224 -12.82 10.35 -5.03
C LEU A 224 -12.11 11.70 -4.88
N LEU A 225 -11.99 12.46 -5.97
CA LEU A 225 -11.40 13.80 -5.95
C LEU A 225 -12.22 14.75 -5.07
N GLU A 226 -13.53 14.84 -5.32
CA GLU A 226 -14.45 15.68 -4.56
C GLU A 226 -14.48 15.30 -3.08
N GLY A 227 -14.58 14.00 -2.78
CA GLY A 227 -14.56 13.48 -1.42
C GLY A 227 -13.30 13.85 -0.66
N THR A 228 -12.15 13.78 -1.33
CA THR A 228 -10.85 14.09 -0.71
C THR A 228 -10.74 15.58 -0.39
N VAL A 229 -11.03 16.47 -1.36
CA VAL A 229 -10.91 17.92 -1.14
C VAL A 229 -11.99 18.47 -0.19
N ASN A 230 -13.17 17.85 -0.13
CA ASN A 230 -14.18 18.22 0.86
C ASN A 230 -13.75 17.88 2.29
N MET A 231 -13.04 16.75 2.47
CA MET A 231 -12.49 16.38 3.77
C MET A 231 -11.26 17.24 4.15
N TYR A 232 -10.44 17.59 3.16
CA TYR A 232 -9.20 18.34 3.32
C TYR A 232 -9.22 19.61 2.44
N PRO A 233 -9.88 20.69 2.90
CA PRO A 233 -10.13 21.90 2.09
C PRO A 233 -8.88 22.65 1.63
N ASP A 234 -7.73 22.40 2.24
CA ASP A 234 -6.45 22.98 1.83
C ASP A 234 -5.84 22.27 0.60
N LEU A 235 -6.47 21.22 0.10
CA LEU A 235 -6.06 20.49 -1.09
C LEU A 235 -6.93 20.84 -2.30
N GLU A 236 -6.29 20.95 -3.45
CA GLU A 236 -6.94 21.06 -4.76
C GLU A 236 -6.95 19.70 -5.47
N GLN A 237 -7.90 19.50 -6.39
CA GLN A 237 -8.05 18.20 -7.07
C GLN A 237 -6.83 17.83 -7.93
N ASP A 238 -6.13 18.83 -8.48
CA ASP A 238 -4.93 18.66 -9.29
C ASP A 238 -3.67 18.38 -8.44
N GLN A 239 -3.77 18.47 -7.12
CA GLN A 239 -2.74 18.02 -6.18
C GLN A 239 -2.87 16.53 -5.82
N LEU A 240 -3.75 15.78 -6.49
CA LEU A 240 -3.99 14.36 -6.24
C LEU A 240 -3.61 13.48 -7.44
N LYS A 241 -3.01 12.32 -7.16
CA LYS A 241 -2.76 11.24 -8.12
C LYS A 241 -3.65 10.06 -7.77
N LEU A 242 -4.33 9.49 -8.76
CA LEU A 242 -5.14 8.30 -8.61
C LEU A 242 -4.53 7.15 -9.41
N TYR A 243 -4.30 6.02 -8.76
CA TYR A 243 -3.77 4.84 -9.43
C TYR A 243 -4.24 3.54 -8.78
N VAL A 244 -4.11 2.45 -9.51
CA VAL A 244 -4.35 1.08 -9.03
C VAL A 244 -3.07 0.26 -9.14
N HIS A 245 -2.95 -0.80 -8.35
CA HIS A 245 -1.81 -1.70 -8.45
C HIS A 245 -2.07 -2.85 -9.43
N TYR A 246 -1.02 -3.22 -10.17
CA TYR A 246 -0.96 -4.50 -10.87
C TYR A 246 0.45 -5.10 -10.83
N GLN A 247 0.65 -6.30 -10.29
CA GLN A 247 -0.33 -7.11 -9.53
C GLN A 247 -0.73 -6.42 -8.21
N PRO A 248 -2.01 -6.46 -7.78
CA PRO A 248 -2.43 -5.88 -6.52
C PRO A 248 -1.96 -6.72 -5.32
N THR A 249 -1.95 -6.14 -4.12
CA THR A 249 -1.61 -6.89 -2.89
C THR A 249 -2.71 -7.91 -2.52
N TYR A 250 -3.96 -7.61 -2.89
CA TYR A 250 -5.12 -8.46 -2.70
C TYR A 250 -6.11 -8.25 -3.85
N TYR A 251 -6.85 -9.29 -4.21
CA TYR A 251 -7.69 -9.32 -5.41
C TYR A 251 -9.10 -8.78 -5.18
N HIS A 252 -9.19 -7.54 -4.72
CA HIS A 252 -10.43 -6.74 -4.67
C HIS A 252 -10.08 -5.36 -5.20
N PHE A 253 -10.80 -4.85 -6.21
CA PHE A 253 -10.42 -3.59 -6.85
C PHE A 253 -10.38 -2.44 -5.83
N HIS A 254 -9.29 -1.67 -5.86
CA HIS A 254 -9.08 -0.53 -4.98
C HIS A 254 -8.27 0.53 -5.69
N VAL A 255 -8.52 1.79 -5.33
CA VAL A 255 -7.82 2.95 -5.89
C VAL A 255 -7.01 3.60 -4.78
N HIS A 256 -5.74 3.87 -5.05
CA HIS A 256 -4.89 4.71 -4.23
C HIS A 256 -5.12 6.17 -4.61
N ILE A 257 -5.35 7.02 -3.61
CA ILE A 257 -5.43 8.47 -3.75
C ILE A 257 -4.27 9.06 -2.96
N VAL A 258 -3.33 9.70 -3.63
CA VAL A 258 -2.13 10.24 -2.98
C VAL A 258 -1.89 11.69 -3.36
N ASN A 259 -1.24 12.45 -2.48
CA ASN A 259 -0.75 13.77 -2.84
C ASN A 259 0.30 13.68 -3.95
N VAL A 260 0.28 14.61 -4.92
CA VAL A 260 1.33 14.73 -5.96
C VAL A 260 2.72 14.85 -5.35
N MET A 261 2.83 15.50 -4.19
CA MET A 261 4.06 15.74 -3.43
C MET A 261 4.55 14.53 -2.62
N LEU A 262 3.75 13.46 -2.50
CA LEU A 262 4.16 12.25 -1.76
C LEU A 262 5.39 11.64 -2.44
N GLU A 263 6.47 11.49 -1.66
CA GLU A 263 7.73 10.89 -2.13
C GLU A 263 7.47 9.53 -2.80
N ALA A 264 7.93 9.40 -4.05
CA ALA A 264 7.67 8.23 -4.87
C ALA A 264 8.43 7.00 -4.33
N GLY A 265 7.72 6.12 -3.63
CA GLY A 265 8.20 4.79 -3.26
C GLY A 265 7.81 3.71 -4.28
N ALA A 266 8.11 2.45 -3.96
CA ALA A 266 7.77 1.29 -4.80
C ALA A 266 6.27 1.18 -5.12
N THR A 267 5.39 1.72 -4.27
CA THR A 267 3.94 1.76 -4.47
C THR A 267 3.51 2.64 -5.65
N GLN A 268 4.31 3.64 -6.03
CA GLN A 268 4.02 4.57 -7.13
C GLN A 268 4.83 4.26 -8.41
N ALA A 269 5.72 3.26 -8.36
CA ALA A 269 6.65 2.99 -9.44
C ALA A 269 5.96 2.46 -10.70
N THR A 270 6.49 2.83 -11.87
CA THR A 270 6.13 2.20 -13.15
C THR A 270 6.34 0.69 -13.07
N GLY A 271 5.39 -0.07 -13.60
CA GLY A 271 5.38 -1.53 -13.44
C GLY A 271 4.79 -2.01 -12.10
N LYS A 272 4.17 -1.10 -11.33
CA LYS A 272 3.33 -1.43 -10.18
C LYS A 272 2.08 -0.56 -10.13
N ALA A 273 2.25 0.76 -10.20
CA ALA A 273 1.15 1.71 -10.26
C ALA A 273 0.71 1.94 -11.71
N PHE A 274 -0.59 1.82 -11.94
CA PHE A 274 -1.25 2.14 -13.20
C PHE A 274 -2.22 3.29 -12.94
N GLY A 275 -1.95 4.46 -13.54
CA GLY A 275 -2.78 5.66 -13.37
C GLY A 275 -4.22 5.39 -13.80
N LEU A 276 -5.19 5.82 -12.99
CA LEU A 276 -6.61 5.57 -13.23
C LEU A 276 -7.05 6.23 -14.54
N GLU A 277 -6.60 7.45 -14.79
CA GLU A 277 -6.84 8.21 -16.03
C GLU A 277 -6.27 7.49 -17.25
N ASN A 278 -5.07 6.91 -17.14
CA ASN A 278 -4.47 6.14 -18.23
C ASN A 278 -5.26 4.87 -18.55
N ILE A 279 -5.77 4.19 -17.52
CA ILE A 279 -6.64 3.01 -17.70
C ILE A 279 -7.94 3.40 -18.41
N ILE A 280 -8.58 4.50 -17.99
CA ILE A 280 -9.80 5.02 -18.62
C ILE A 280 -9.52 5.33 -20.10
N SER A 281 -8.44 6.07 -20.40
CA SER A 281 -8.06 6.41 -21.77
C SER A 281 -7.74 5.17 -22.62
N GLN A 282 -7.10 4.16 -22.04
CA GLN A 282 -6.82 2.90 -22.73
C GLN A 282 -8.10 2.13 -23.05
N LEU A 283 -9.07 2.09 -22.13
CA LEU A 283 -10.38 1.49 -22.38
C LEU A 283 -11.19 2.27 -23.43
N GLU A 284 -11.06 3.59 -23.49
CA GLU A 284 -11.72 4.40 -24.52
C GLU A 284 -11.19 4.11 -25.93
N THR A 285 -9.88 3.83 -26.03
CA THR A 285 -9.17 3.72 -27.30
C THR A 285 -8.95 2.29 -27.79
N ILE A 286 -9.05 1.27 -26.92
CA ILE A 286 -8.95 -0.13 -27.33
C ILE A 286 -10.04 -0.45 -28.38
N SER A 287 -9.71 -1.17 -29.43
CA SER A 287 -10.69 -1.54 -30.47
C SER A 287 -11.63 -2.63 -29.96
N GLY A 288 -12.93 -2.54 -30.29
CA GLY A 288 -13.94 -3.51 -29.88
C GLY A 288 -15.18 -2.88 -29.22
N ASP A 289 -16.07 -3.73 -28.72
CA ASP A 289 -17.37 -3.37 -28.15
C ASP A 289 -17.33 -3.11 -26.63
N GLY A 290 -18.50 -2.99 -25.99
CA GLY A 290 -18.62 -2.74 -24.55
C GLY A 290 -18.03 -3.82 -23.64
N GLU A 291 -17.84 -5.04 -24.12
CA GLU A 291 -17.27 -6.15 -23.34
C GLU A 291 -15.74 -6.25 -23.45
N THR A 292 -15.15 -5.51 -24.40
CA THR A 292 -13.69 -5.41 -24.56
C THR A 292 -13.05 -4.90 -23.28
N SER A 293 -11.96 -5.54 -22.88
CA SER A 293 -11.43 -5.45 -21.52
C SER A 293 -9.93 -5.22 -21.46
N MET A 294 -9.47 -4.81 -20.28
CA MET A 294 -8.06 -4.81 -19.94
C MET A 294 -7.45 -6.23 -19.91
N ALA A 295 -8.24 -7.31 -19.93
CA ALA A 295 -7.73 -8.67 -20.10
C ALA A 295 -7.24 -8.96 -21.53
N ASP A 296 -7.62 -8.14 -22.51
CA ASP A 296 -7.32 -8.35 -23.93
C ASP A 296 -6.00 -7.68 -24.37
N VAL A 297 -5.31 -6.97 -23.48
CA VAL A 297 -4.02 -6.31 -23.75
C VAL A 297 -2.86 -6.99 -23.02
N SER A 298 -1.63 -6.70 -23.41
CA SER A 298 -0.46 -7.10 -22.61
C SER A 298 -0.15 -6.07 -21.53
N LEU A 299 0.17 -6.51 -20.32
CA LEU A 299 0.59 -5.65 -19.22
C LEU A 299 2.00 -6.01 -18.78
N SER A 300 2.87 -5.00 -18.60
CA SER A 300 4.22 -5.21 -18.07
C SER A 300 4.35 -4.65 -16.66
N TYR A 301 4.85 -5.47 -15.74
CA TYR A 301 4.97 -5.14 -14.33
C TYR A 301 6.12 -5.92 -13.69
N PHE A 302 6.56 -5.52 -12.49
CA PHE A 302 7.60 -6.24 -11.76
C PHE A 302 7.04 -7.20 -10.71
N LEU A 303 7.76 -8.30 -10.50
CA LEU A 303 7.54 -9.28 -9.46
C LEU A 303 8.85 -9.53 -8.71
N GLY A 304 8.76 -9.83 -7.42
CA GLY A 304 9.89 -10.35 -6.68
C GLY A 304 10.05 -11.86 -6.90
N GLU A 305 11.29 -12.35 -6.91
CA GLU A 305 11.57 -13.78 -7.15
C GLU A 305 10.99 -14.72 -6.09
N ALA A 306 10.67 -14.24 -4.89
CA ALA A 306 10.02 -15.04 -3.85
C ALA A 306 8.48 -15.06 -3.99
N SER A 307 7.92 -14.33 -4.96
CA SER A 307 6.47 -14.30 -5.18
C SER A 307 5.97 -15.61 -5.80
N GLU A 308 4.78 -16.04 -5.40
CA GLU A 308 4.13 -17.25 -5.94
C GLU A 308 3.90 -17.15 -7.45
N LEU A 309 3.64 -15.96 -7.97
CA LEU A 309 3.54 -15.71 -9.42
C LEU A 309 4.87 -15.94 -10.14
N TRP A 310 6.00 -15.54 -9.55
CA TRP A 310 7.31 -15.80 -10.14
C TRP A 310 7.63 -17.29 -10.12
N THR A 311 7.70 -17.88 -8.92
CA THR A 311 8.11 -19.29 -8.75
C THR A 311 7.14 -20.26 -9.41
N GLY A 312 5.84 -19.93 -9.37
CA GLY A 312 4.76 -20.79 -9.83
C GLY A 312 4.35 -20.55 -11.29
N ILE A 313 4.70 -19.44 -11.94
CA ILE A 313 4.24 -19.18 -13.31
C ILE A 313 5.38 -18.69 -14.19
N TYR A 314 5.96 -17.53 -13.86
CA TYR A 314 6.90 -16.86 -14.78
C TYR A 314 8.26 -17.54 -14.87
N GLU A 315 8.78 -18.13 -13.79
CA GLU A 315 10.03 -18.88 -13.83
C GLU A 315 9.91 -20.15 -14.69
N PRO A 316 8.89 -21.02 -14.51
CA PRO A 316 8.65 -22.15 -15.40
C PRO A 316 8.51 -21.72 -16.87
N LEU A 317 7.71 -20.69 -17.15
CA LEU A 317 7.52 -20.17 -18.50
C LEU A 317 8.85 -19.67 -19.10
N LYS A 318 9.65 -18.94 -18.32
CA LYS A 318 10.99 -18.47 -18.74
C LYS A 318 11.93 -19.64 -19.07
N ARG A 319 11.82 -20.76 -18.36
CA ARG A 319 12.61 -21.99 -18.61
C ARG A 319 12.06 -22.85 -19.76
N GLY A 320 10.92 -22.48 -20.35
CA GLY A 320 10.26 -23.25 -21.41
C GLY A 320 9.49 -24.47 -20.90
N VAL A 321 9.27 -24.59 -19.59
CA VAL A 321 8.49 -25.68 -18.99
C VAL A 321 7.02 -25.26 -18.99
N LYS A 322 6.22 -25.81 -19.91
CA LYS A 322 4.76 -25.67 -19.82
C LYS A 322 4.28 -26.43 -18.58
N GLN A 323 3.60 -25.73 -17.66
CA GLN A 323 2.94 -26.42 -16.55
C GLN A 323 1.84 -27.32 -17.10
N LEU A 324 1.85 -28.58 -16.68
CA LEU A 324 0.74 -29.51 -16.89
C LEU A 324 -0.48 -28.92 -16.21
N GLN A 325 -1.51 -28.60 -16.99
CA GLN A 325 -2.83 -28.29 -16.46
C GLN A 325 -3.35 -29.56 -15.77
N ASN A 326 -3.42 -29.55 -14.44
CA ASN A 326 -4.19 -30.53 -13.68
C ASN A 326 -5.64 -30.08 -13.60
#